data_AF-A0A963E458-F1
#
_entry.id   AF-A0A963E458-F1
#
_cell.length_a   1.000
_cell.length_b   1.000
_cell.length_c   1.000
_cell.angle_alpha   90.00
_cell.angle_beta   90.00
_cell.angle_gamma   90.00
#
_symmetry.space_group_name_H-M   'P 1'
#
loop_
_entity.id
_entity.type
_entity.pdbx_description
1 polymer ?
#
loop_
_entity_poly.entity_id
_entity_poly.type
_entity_poly.pdbx_seq_one_letter_code
_entity_poly.pdbx_strand_id
1 'polypeptide(L)' 'FFPALAMGKAISQALEAIARQPEAEKSISRLLFIGLAMIESLAIYVLVVVLIVLFRNPLLEYLVR' A
#
# COMPACT_ATOMS: atom_id res chain seq x y z
N PHE A 1 2.63 -9.30 2.39
CA PHE A 1 3.28 -9.99 1.26
C PHE A 1 2.89 -9.39 -0.09
N PHE A 2 1.60 -9.39 -0.46
CA PHE A 2 1.14 -8.84 -1.74
C PHE A 2 1.47 -7.35 -2.01
N PRO A 3 1.38 -6.43 -1.02
CA PRO A 3 1.72 -5.02 -1.23
C PRO A 3 3.19 -4.82 -1.64
N ALA A 4 4.11 -5.53 -0.98
CA ALA A 4 5.54 -5.43 -1.25
C ALA A 4 5.90 -5.84 -2.69
N LEU A 5 5.30 -6.92 -3.19
CA LEU A 5 5.51 -7.37 -4.56
C LEU A 5 4.94 -6.38 -5.59
N ALA A 6 3.73 -5.85 -5.33
CA ALA A 6 3.10 -4.87 -6.21
C ALA A 6 3.90 -3.56 -6.28
N MET A 7 4.38 -3.06 -5.13
CA MET A 7 5.22 -1.87 -5.06
C MET A 7 6.55 -2.06 -5.77
N GLY A 8 7.22 -3.20 -5.56
CA GLY A 8 8.48 -3.52 -6.26
C GLY A 8 8.30 -3.54 -7.78
N LYS A 9 7.22 -4.13 -8.28
CA LYS A 9 6.89 -4.12 -9.71
C LYS A 9 6.60 -2.72 -10.24
N ALA A 10 5.82 -1.92 -9.51
CA ALA A 10 5.49 -0.55 -9.90
C ALA A 10 6.74 0.35 -9.97
N ILE A 11 7.65 0.22 -9.00
CA ILE A 11 8.92 0.96 -8.97
C ILE A 11 9.80 0.53 -10.15
N SER A 12 9.96 -0.77 -10.40
CA SER A 12 10.74 -1.27 -11.53
C SER A 12 10.23 -0.72 -12.87
N GLN A 13 8.91 -0.73 -13.08
CA GLN A 13 8.30 -0.20 -14.29
C GLN A 13 8.45 1.33 -14.42
N ALA A 14 8.35 2.07 -13.32
CA ALA A 14 8.57 3.50 -13.32
C ALA A 14 10.03 3.85 -13.66
N LEU A 15 11.00 3.11 -13.14
CA LEU A 15 12.41 3.30 -13.46
C LEU A 15 12.70 3.03 -14.94
N GLU A 16 12.13 1.95 -15.51
CA GLU A 16 12.23 1.70 -16.96
C GLU A 16 11.60 2.82 -17.80
N ALA A 17 10.44 3.35 -17.38
CA ALA A 17 9.78 4.43 -18.08
C ALA A 17 10.59 5.73 -18.03
N ILE A 18 11.18 6.07 -16.88
CA ILE A 18 12.06 7.22 -16.71
C ILE A 18 13.33 7.07 -17.55
N ALA A 19 13.92 5.86 -17.58
CA ALA A 19 15.11 5.61 -18.39
C ALA A 19 14.84 5.78 -19.90
N ARG A 20 13.63 5.43 -20.37
CA ARG A 20 13.21 5.64 -21.76
C ARG A 20 12.83 7.09 -22.07
N GLN A 21 12.29 7.79 -21.08
CA GLN A 21 11.80 9.16 -21.24
C GLN A 21 12.14 10.05 -20.02
N PRO A 22 13.39 10.56 -19.94
CA PRO A 22 13.86 11.32 -18.78
C PRO A 22 13.10 12.62 -18.54
N GLU A 23 12.62 13.29 -19.60
CA GLU A 23 11.85 14.53 -19.49
C GLU A 23 10.49 14.34 -18.79
N ALA A 24 9.98 13.12 -18.75
CA ALA A 24 8.72 12.77 -18.09
C ALA A 24 8.90 12.39 -16.60
N GLU A 25 10.12 12.41 -16.06
CA GLU A 25 10.45 11.97 -14.69
C GLU A 25 9.50 12.51 -13.63
N LYS A 26 9.28 13.83 -13.62
CA LYS A 26 8.42 14.48 -12.62
C LYS A 26 6.97 13.98 -12.67
N SER A 27 6.47 13.69 -13.88
CA SER A 27 5.10 13.19 -14.07
C SER A 27 5.00 11.73 -13.62
N ILE A 28 5.95 10.89 -14.04
CA ILE A 28 6.01 9.47 -13.70
C ILE A 28 6.16 9.29 -12.18
N SER A 29 7.11 9.98 -11.55
CA SER A 29 7.33 9.90 -10.10
C SER A 29 6.11 10.32 -9.30
N ARG A 30 5.38 11.36 -9.74
CA ARG A 30 4.14 11.78 -9.09
C ARG A 30 3.08 10.69 -9.13
N LEU A 31 2.84 10.10 -10.30
CA LEU A 31 1.86 9.02 -10.45
C LEU A 31 2.29 7.76 -9.69
N LEU A 32 3.59 7.44 -9.69
CA LEU A 32 4.15 6.35 -8.91
C LEU A 32 3.83 6.53 -7.42
N PHE A 33 4.15 7.69 -6.83
CA PHE A 33 3.88 7.92 -5.40
C PHE A 33 2.39 7.87 -5.06
N ILE A 34 1.52 8.38 -5.92
CA ILE A 34 0.06 8.25 -5.74
C ILE A 34 -0.33 6.76 -5.73
N GLY A 35 0.16 5.98 -6.70
CA GLY A 35 -0.13 4.54 -6.78
C GLY A 35 0.43 3.75 -5.59
N LEU A 36 1.66 4.04 -5.16
CA LEU A 36 2.27 3.41 -3.98
C LEU A 36 1.48 3.75 -2.71
N ALA A 37 1.04 4.99 -2.54
CA ALA A 37 0.21 5.38 -1.40
C ALA A 37 -1.14 4.63 -1.37
N MET A 38 -1.76 4.40 -2.53
CA MET A 38 -2.97 3.58 -2.61
C MET A 38 -2.73 2.13 -2.19
N ILE A 39 -1.63 1.51 -2.67
CA ILE A 39 -1.25 0.15 -2.27
C ILE A 39 -1.00 0.06 -0.77
N GLU A 40 -0.30 1.05 -0.22
CA GLU A 40 0.04 1.08 1.21
C GLU A 40 -1.19 1.32 2.09
N SER A 41 -2.16 2.13 1.63
CA SER A 41 -3.41 2.36 2.39
C SER A 41 -4.17 1.07 2.70
N LEU A 42 -4.16 0.10 1.78
CA LEU A 42 -4.77 -1.20 2.01
C LEU A 42 -4.02 -2.00 3.08
N ALA A 43 -2.69 -1.94 3.10
CA ALA A 43 -1.88 -2.58 4.14
C ALA A 43 -2.18 -1.98 5.52
N ILE A 44 -2.33 -0.66 5.59
CA ILE A 44 -2.71 0.04 6.82
C ILE A 44 -4.12 -0.34 7.27
N TYR A 45 -5.10 -0.49 6.36
CA TYR A 45 -6.44 -0.96 6.75
C TYR A 45 -6.42 -2.34 7.40
N VAL A 46 -5.68 -3.29 6.82
CA VAL A 46 -5.53 -4.62 7.42
C VAL A 46 -4.84 -4.53 8.78
N LEU A 47 -3.79 -3.72 8.90
CA LEU A 47 -3.09 -3.50 10.17
C LEU A 47 -4.05 -2.94 11.24
N VAL A 48 -4.82 -1.91 10.91
CA VAL A 48 -5.79 -1.31 11.84
C VAL A 48 -6.83 -2.33 12.29
N VAL A 49 -7.39 -3.12 11.38
CA VAL A 49 -8.35 -4.19 11.72
C VAL A 49 -7.72 -5.21 12.67
N VAL A 50 -6.48 -5.65 12.39
CA VAL A 50 -5.76 -6.58 13.26
C VAL A 50 -5.53 -5.99 14.65
N LEU A 51 -5.12 -4.72 14.74
CA LEU A 51 -4.93 -4.04 16.02
C LEU A 51 -6.23 -3.91 16.81
N ILE A 52 -7.36 -3.62 16.16
CA ILE A 52 -8.68 -3.60 16.80
C ILE A 52 -9.00 -4.98 17.35
N VAL A 53 -8.83 -6.04 16.57
CA VAL A 53 -9.11 -7.42 17.01
C VAL A 53 -8.19 -7.85 18.15
N LEU A 54 -6.94 -7.41 18.18
CA LEU A 54 -6.00 -7.78 19.25
C LEU A 54 -6.24 -7.02 20.55
N PHE A 55 -6.50 -5.70 20.49
CA PHE A 55 -6.52 -4.85 21.69
C PHE A 55 -7.92 -4.41 22.12
N ARG A 56 -8.89 -4.40 21.21
CA ARG A 56 -10.27 -4.00 21.49
C ARG A 56 -11.24 -4.87 20.72
N ASN A 57 -11.11 -6.19 20.87
CA ASN A 57 -11.91 -7.14 20.11
C ASN A 57 -13.41 -6.95 20.39
N PRO A 58 -14.20 -6.44 19.43
CA PRO A 58 -15.62 -6.19 19.65
C PRO A 58 -16.41 -7.51 19.76
N LEU A 59 -15.85 -8.63 19.30
CA LEU A 59 -16.52 -9.93 19.33
C LEU A 59 -16.57 -10.55 20.73
N LEU A 60 -15.66 -10.16 21.62
CA LEU A 60 -15.65 -10.67 23.00
C LEU A 60 -16.90 -10.23 23.78
N GLU A 61 -17.47 -9.07 23.47
CA GLU A 61 -18.69 -8.57 24.11
C GLU A 61 -19.91 -9.46 23.81
N TYR A 62 -19.90 -10.22 22.70
CA TYR A 62 -20.96 -11.17 22.33
C TYR A 62 -20.76 -12.58 22.91
N LEU A 63 -19.54 -12.93 23.33
CA LEU A 63 -19.20 -14.26 23.86
C LEU A 63 -19.24 -14.32 25.40
N VAL A 64 -19.05 -13.18 26.06
CA VAL A 64 -18.99 -13.09 27.53
C VAL A 64 -20.36 -12.70 28.15
N ARG A 65 -21.37 -12.46 27.30
CA ARG A 65 -22.78 -12.32 27.71
C ARG A 65 -23.50 -13.64 27.50
#